data_AF-X1CJV9-F1
#
_entry.id   AF-X1CJV9-F1
#
_cell.length_a   1.000
_cell.length_b   1.000
_cell.length_c   1.000
_cell.angle_alpha   90.00
_cell.angle_beta   90.00
_cell.angle_gamma   90.00
#
_symmetry.space_group_name_H-M   'P 1'
#
loop_
_entity.id
_entity.type
_entity.pdbx_description
1 polymer ?
#
loop_
_entity_poly.entity_id
_entity_poly.type
_entity_poly.pdbx_seq_one_letter_code
_entity_poly.pdbx_strand_id
1 'polypeptide(L)'
;VTGSYLDTQYPENIYRKLEVEPKVLLSMLEENREKEMVPNFAQMVIRKDLSAAYFYTGFSQERFVGRPDYTIVVLTAEDEILPKNIEGMIRRLAHELLPQRGKLTFNSLFADYYELLKDAELGPYWEESIQKEGQEIETVQINAREIELTEVKKELKNL
;
A
#
# COMPACT_ATOMS: atom_id res chain seq x y z
N VAL A 1 3.62 -22.64 -0.30
CA VAL A 1 2.40 -21.91 0.08
C VAL A 1 2.45 -20.58 -0.64
N THR A 2 1.71 -20.43 -1.74
CA THR A 2 1.61 -19.18 -2.49
C THR A 2 0.36 -18.46 -2.01
N GLY A 3 0.51 -17.64 -0.98
CA GLY A 3 -0.56 -16.82 -0.41
C GLY A 3 0.01 -15.49 0.04
N SER A 4 -0.81 -14.44 0.00
CA SER A 4 -0.41 -13.13 0.51
C SER A 4 -0.33 -13.17 2.04
N TYR A 5 0.61 -12.44 2.63
CA TYR A 5 0.78 -12.39 4.09
C TYR A 5 1.26 -10.99 4.52
N LEU A 6 0.98 -10.64 5.78
CA LEU A 6 1.51 -9.43 6.39
C LEU A 6 2.98 -9.66 6.76
N ASP A 7 3.89 -9.02 6.04
CA ASP A 7 5.34 -9.23 6.20
C ASP A 7 5.93 -8.44 7.38
N THR A 8 5.75 -7.12 7.38
CA THR A 8 6.28 -6.20 8.41
C THR A 8 5.26 -5.14 8.78
N GLN A 9 5.31 -4.66 10.02
CA GLN A 9 4.38 -3.67 10.55
C GLN A 9 5.09 -2.75 11.54
N TYR A 10 4.77 -1.46 11.47
CA TYR A 10 5.19 -0.49 12.46
C TYR A 10 4.06 0.55 12.68
N PRO A 11 3.71 0.86 13.93
CA PRO A 11 4.10 0.14 15.14
C PRO A 11 3.72 -1.35 15.09
N GLU A 12 4.41 -2.19 15.85
CA GLU A 12 4.13 -3.63 15.83
C GLU A 12 2.65 -3.93 16.17
N ASN A 13 2.06 -4.89 15.46
CA ASN A 13 0.68 -5.36 15.59
C ASN A 13 -0.38 -4.26 15.38
N ILE A 14 -0.09 -3.26 14.55
CA ILE A 14 -1.00 -2.12 14.33
C ILE A 14 -2.39 -2.53 13.83
N TYR A 15 -2.50 -3.52 12.94
CA TYR A 15 -3.82 -3.99 12.48
C TYR A 15 -4.67 -4.52 13.64
N ARG A 16 -4.07 -5.18 14.64
CA ARG A 16 -4.81 -5.66 15.82
C ARG A 16 -5.24 -4.51 16.71
N LYS A 17 -4.33 -3.56 16.94
CA LYS A 17 -4.59 -2.37 17.78
C LYS A 17 -5.72 -1.52 17.19
N LEU A 18 -5.78 -1.45 15.86
CA LEU A 18 -6.82 -0.77 15.12
C LEU A 18 -8.00 -1.67 14.78
N GLU A 19 -8.06 -2.92 15.27
CA GLU A 19 -9.17 -3.85 15.01
C GLU A 19 -9.49 -4.02 13.51
N VAL A 20 -8.46 -4.06 12.67
CA VAL A 20 -8.57 -4.33 11.23
C VAL A 20 -8.31 -5.81 10.98
N GLU A 21 -9.24 -6.49 10.32
CA GLU A 21 -9.02 -7.88 9.94
C GLU A 21 -7.90 -7.98 8.88
N PRO A 22 -6.90 -8.88 9.04
CA PRO A 22 -5.83 -9.04 8.07
C PRO A 22 -6.30 -9.22 6.62
N LYS A 23 -7.41 -9.93 6.41
CA LYS A 23 -7.99 -10.17 5.08
C LYS A 23 -8.24 -8.88 4.29
N VAL A 24 -8.62 -7.79 4.98
CA VAL A 24 -8.88 -6.48 4.36
C VAL A 24 -7.61 -5.85 3.82
N LEU A 25 -6.47 -6.05 4.51
CA LEU A 25 -5.17 -5.55 4.06
C LEU A 25 -4.58 -6.44 2.96
N LEU A 26 -4.82 -7.75 3.05
CA LEU A 26 -4.33 -8.73 2.08
C LEU A 26 -5.05 -8.61 0.73
N SER A 27 -6.35 -8.30 0.72
CA SER A 27 -7.11 -8.11 -0.52
C SER A 27 -6.53 -6.99 -1.39
N MET A 28 -5.93 -5.95 -0.79
CA MET A 28 -5.24 -4.88 -1.53
C MET A 28 -4.08 -5.40 -2.39
N LEU A 29 -3.34 -6.39 -1.89
CA LEU A 29 -2.27 -7.05 -2.65
C LEU A 29 -2.86 -8.04 -3.66
N GLU A 30 -3.81 -8.85 -3.23
CA GLU A 30 -4.37 -9.95 -4.04
C GLU A 30 -5.13 -9.43 -5.26
N GLU A 31 -5.97 -8.42 -5.11
CA GLU A 31 -6.71 -7.85 -6.23
C GLU A 31 -5.77 -7.24 -7.29
N ASN A 32 -4.72 -6.55 -6.86
CA ASN A 32 -3.76 -5.92 -7.76
C ASN A 32 -2.89 -6.97 -8.46
N ARG A 33 -2.51 -8.03 -7.75
CA ARG A 33 -1.76 -9.16 -8.32
C ARG A 33 -2.61 -9.95 -9.31
N GLU A 34 -3.87 -10.25 -8.98
CA GLU A 34 -4.81 -10.97 -9.87
C GLU A 34 -5.06 -10.21 -11.18
N LYS A 35 -5.08 -8.88 -11.12
CA LYS A 35 -5.28 -8.01 -12.29
C LYS A 35 -3.99 -7.71 -13.06
N GLU A 36 -2.86 -8.33 -12.68
CA GLU A 36 -1.53 -8.11 -13.27
C GLU A 36 -1.17 -6.61 -13.36
N MET A 37 -1.53 -5.86 -12.32
CA MET A 37 -1.39 -4.41 -12.33
C MET A 37 0.09 -4.00 -12.38
N VAL A 38 0.37 -2.93 -13.13
CA VAL A 38 1.60 -2.16 -12.95
C VAL A 38 1.59 -1.45 -11.58
N PRO A 39 2.75 -0.95 -11.11
CA PRO A 39 2.78 -0.16 -9.89
C PRO A 39 1.71 0.92 -9.85
N ASN A 40 0.94 0.95 -8.76
CA ASN A 40 -0.22 1.83 -8.62
C ASN A 40 -0.45 2.24 -7.17
N PHE A 41 -1.09 3.39 -7.02
CA PHE A 41 -1.49 3.96 -5.74
C PHE A 41 -3.01 4.02 -5.67
N ALA A 42 -3.57 3.70 -4.50
CA ALA A 42 -4.98 3.92 -4.23
C ALA A 42 -5.23 4.28 -2.77
N GLN A 43 -6.43 4.82 -2.52
CA GLN A 43 -6.94 5.08 -1.19
C GLN A 43 -8.25 4.33 -0.98
N MET A 44 -8.44 3.78 0.21
CA MET A 44 -9.69 3.12 0.56
C MET A 44 -10.16 3.53 1.95
N VAL A 45 -11.48 3.56 2.11
CA VAL A 45 -12.10 3.68 3.42
C VAL A 45 -12.30 2.27 3.96
N ILE A 46 -11.62 1.94 5.06
CA ILE A 46 -11.79 0.67 5.77
C ILE A 46 -13.08 0.73 6.58
N ARG A 47 -13.26 1.82 7.33
CA ARG A 47 -14.45 2.13 8.14
C ARG A 47 -14.51 3.63 8.45
N LYS A 48 -15.57 4.06 9.14
CA LYS A 48 -15.95 5.46 9.41
C LYS A 48 -15.00 6.27 10.33
N ASP A 49 -13.82 5.76 10.60
CA ASP A 49 -12.78 6.41 11.39
C ASP A 49 -11.38 6.00 10.91
N LEU A 50 -11.31 5.20 9.85
CA LEU A 50 -10.06 4.59 9.40
C LEU A 50 -10.04 4.39 7.89
N SER A 51 -9.02 4.98 7.27
CA SER A 51 -8.71 4.86 5.87
C SER A 51 -7.33 4.24 5.67
N ALA A 52 -7.07 3.79 4.46
CA ALA A 52 -5.77 3.33 4.03
C ALA A 52 -5.35 4.00 2.74
N ALA A 53 -4.12 4.49 2.70
CA ALA A 53 -3.40 4.81 1.47
C ALA A 53 -2.42 3.67 1.20
N TYR A 54 -2.44 3.09 0.01
CA TYR A 54 -1.56 1.98 -0.32
C TYR A 54 -0.92 2.12 -1.68
N PHE A 55 0.28 1.58 -1.79
CA PHE A 55 1.04 1.49 -3.04
C PHE A 55 1.39 0.04 -3.31
N TYR A 56 0.92 -0.49 -4.43
CA TYR A 56 1.33 -1.78 -4.96
C TYR A 56 2.54 -1.59 -5.87
N THR A 57 3.61 -2.33 -5.64
CA THR A 57 4.86 -2.17 -6.42
C THR A 57 4.81 -2.84 -7.79
N GLY A 58 4.01 -3.90 -7.93
CA GLY A 58 3.85 -4.66 -9.17
C GLY A 58 5.16 -5.03 -9.87
N PHE A 59 5.08 -5.37 -11.16
CA PHE A 59 6.25 -5.46 -12.02
C PHE A 59 5.97 -4.74 -13.34
N SER A 60 6.84 -3.80 -13.69
CA SER A 60 6.84 -3.14 -15.00
C SER A 60 8.27 -2.81 -15.36
N GLN A 61 8.70 -3.12 -16.58
CA GLN A 61 10.04 -2.73 -17.04
C GLN A 61 10.21 -1.20 -17.14
N GLU A 62 9.11 -0.46 -17.26
CA GLU A 62 9.12 1.00 -17.45
C GLU A 62 8.84 1.81 -16.18
N ARG A 63 8.29 1.16 -15.13
CA ARG A 63 7.79 1.84 -13.91
C ARG A 63 8.22 1.16 -12.62
N PHE A 64 9.33 0.43 -12.66
CA PHE A 64 9.74 -0.46 -11.57
C PHE A 64 10.13 0.31 -10.30
N VAL A 65 9.34 0.19 -9.23
CA VAL A 65 9.69 0.83 -7.96
C VAL A 65 10.14 -0.21 -6.93
N GLY A 66 11.46 -0.35 -6.76
CA GLY A 66 12.06 -1.05 -5.63
C GLY A 66 12.09 -2.58 -5.78
N ARG A 67 11.11 -3.30 -5.22
CA ARG A 67 11.01 -4.77 -5.27
C ARG A 67 9.58 -5.15 -5.69
N PRO A 68 9.39 -6.08 -6.65
CA PRO A 68 8.05 -6.39 -7.15
C PRO A 68 7.27 -7.23 -6.14
N ASP A 69 5.95 -7.25 -6.32
CA ASP A 69 5.00 -8.06 -5.56
C ASP A 69 4.91 -7.72 -4.06
N TYR A 70 5.04 -6.43 -3.73
CA TYR A 70 4.78 -5.88 -2.41
C TYR A 70 3.65 -4.85 -2.45
N THR A 71 2.92 -4.73 -1.34
CA THR A 71 2.04 -3.59 -1.07
C THR A 71 2.50 -2.92 0.21
N ILE A 72 2.71 -1.61 0.16
CA ILE A 72 2.91 -0.78 1.35
C ILE A 72 1.57 -0.13 1.69
N VAL A 73 1.12 -0.30 2.93
CA VAL A 73 -0.15 0.23 3.41
C VAL A 73 0.11 1.20 4.56
N VAL A 74 -0.45 2.39 4.44
CA VAL A 74 -0.46 3.43 5.48
C VAL A 74 -1.89 3.55 5.98
N LEU A 75 -2.10 3.29 7.27
CA LEU A 75 -3.39 3.43 7.93
C LEU A 75 -3.49 4.83 8.53
N THR A 76 -4.56 5.55 8.22
CA THR A 76 -4.78 6.93 8.69
C THR A 76 -6.17 7.10 9.26
N ALA A 77 -6.32 8.01 10.22
CA ALA A 77 -7.65 8.37 10.69
C ALA A 77 -8.44 9.07 9.56
N GLU A 78 -9.76 8.94 9.53
CA GLU A 78 -10.58 9.52 8.45
C GLU A 78 -10.55 11.07 8.45
N ASP A 79 -10.38 11.69 9.61
CA ASP A 79 -10.27 13.14 9.78
C ASP A 79 -8.88 13.69 9.45
N GLU A 80 -7.90 12.81 9.21
CA GLU A 80 -6.54 13.19 8.87
C GLU A 80 -6.42 13.54 7.38
N ILE A 81 -6.05 14.78 7.11
CA ILE A 81 -5.80 15.23 5.73
C ILE A 81 -4.43 14.69 5.32
N LEU A 82 -4.46 13.66 4.47
CA LEU A 82 -3.24 13.12 3.88
C LEU A 82 -2.46 14.21 3.12
N PRO A 83 -1.12 14.22 3.20
CA PRO A 83 -0.30 15.09 2.38
C PRO A 83 -0.62 14.89 0.89
N LYS A 84 -0.68 15.97 0.11
CA LYS A 84 -0.89 15.91 -1.35
C LYS A 84 0.10 14.98 -2.07
N ASN A 85 1.26 14.77 -1.47
CA ASN A 85 2.38 14.04 -2.04
C ASN A 85 2.48 12.61 -1.48
N ILE A 86 1.46 12.14 -0.74
CA ILE A 86 1.50 10.87 0.01
C ILE A 86 1.89 9.68 -0.88
N GLU A 87 1.43 9.64 -2.12
CA GLU A 87 1.85 8.61 -3.08
C GLU A 87 3.37 8.62 -3.28
N GLY A 88 3.95 9.77 -3.59
CA GLY A 88 5.39 9.92 -3.79
C GLY A 88 6.17 9.54 -2.52
N MET A 89 5.64 9.85 -1.33
CA MET A 89 6.24 9.47 -0.05
C MET A 89 6.25 7.94 0.11
N ILE A 90 5.13 7.26 -0.17
CA ILE A 90 5.03 5.80 -0.09
C ILE A 90 5.88 5.13 -1.18
N ARG A 91 5.94 5.70 -2.40
CA ARG A 91 6.85 5.25 -3.46
C ARG A 91 8.30 5.31 -3.02
N ARG A 92 8.69 6.34 -2.24
CA ARG A 92 10.04 6.41 -1.66
C ARG A 92 10.30 5.26 -0.69
N LEU A 93 9.32 4.90 0.15
CA LEU A 93 9.42 3.71 1.01
C LEU A 93 9.67 2.45 0.17
N ALA A 94 8.91 2.27 -0.91
CA ALA A 94 9.08 1.12 -1.81
C ALA A 94 10.48 1.10 -2.43
N HIS A 95 10.95 2.24 -2.93
CA HIS A 95 12.25 2.38 -3.59
C HIS A 95 13.42 2.16 -2.62
N GLU A 96 13.38 2.75 -1.43
CA GLU A 96 14.55 2.80 -0.54
C GLU A 96 14.55 1.68 0.52
N LEU A 97 13.38 1.28 1.05
CA LEU A 97 13.30 0.28 2.12
C LEU A 97 13.19 -1.15 1.63
N LEU A 98 12.35 -1.43 0.63
CA LEU A 98 12.16 -2.82 0.18
C LEU A 98 13.46 -3.51 -0.29
N PRO A 99 14.41 -2.82 -0.95
CA PRO A 99 15.72 -3.42 -1.27
C PRO A 99 16.59 -3.74 -0.04
N GLN A 100 16.28 -3.14 1.12
CA GLN A 100 16.95 -3.44 2.38
C GLN A 100 16.30 -4.62 3.11
N ARG A 101 15.19 -5.17 2.59
CA ARG A 101 14.51 -6.31 3.21
C ARG A 101 15.47 -7.51 3.33
N GLY A 102 15.64 -8.00 4.55
CA GLY A 102 16.57 -9.08 4.89
C GLY A 102 17.90 -8.62 5.48
N LYS A 103 18.18 -7.30 5.49
CA LYS A 103 19.32 -6.73 6.20
C LYS A 103 18.99 -6.54 7.69
N LEU A 104 20.01 -6.66 8.54
CA LEU A 104 19.89 -6.50 10.00
C LEU A 104 19.36 -5.13 10.43
N THR A 105 19.60 -4.10 9.61
CA THR A 105 19.20 -2.72 9.87
C THR A 105 17.77 -2.41 9.41
N PHE A 106 17.08 -3.34 8.73
CA PHE A 106 15.79 -3.04 8.12
C PHE A 106 14.76 -2.51 9.12
N ASN A 107 14.63 -3.11 10.29
CA ASN A 107 13.62 -2.72 11.27
C ASN A 107 13.85 -1.31 11.83
N SER A 108 15.10 -0.89 12.05
CA SER A 108 15.40 0.46 12.51
C SER A 108 15.12 1.48 11.42
N LEU A 109 15.55 1.21 10.17
CA LEU A 109 15.23 2.08 9.04
C LEU A 109 13.71 2.18 8.83
N PHE A 110 12.97 1.08 8.95
CA PHE A 110 11.52 1.10 8.78
C PHE A 110 10.82 1.98 9.81
N ALA A 111 11.29 1.99 11.07
CA ALA A 111 10.81 2.90 12.10
C ALA A 111 11.17 4.36 11.82
N ASP A 112 12.41 4.64 11.41
CA ASP A 112 12.85 6.01 11.08
C ASP A 112 12.00 6.62 9.95
N TYR A 113 11.73 5.83 8.91
CA TYR A 113 10.89 6.24 7.80
C TYR A 113 9.42 6.42 8.17
N TYR A 114 8.92 5.65 9.15
CA TYR A 114 7.59 5.87 9.69
C TYR A 114 7.49 7.25 10.36
N GLU A 115 8.47 7.64 11.18
CA GLU A 115 8.45 8.96 11.82
C GLU A 115 8.53 10.09 10.77
N LEU A 116 9.40 9.95 9.75
CA LEU A 116 9.47 10.91 8.64
C LEU A 116 8.15 11.01 7.85
N LEU A 117 7.47 9.88 7.61
CA LEU A 117 6.19 9.87 6.90
C LEU A 117 5.10 10.55 7.74
N LYS A 118 5.03 10.21 9.02
CA LYS A 118 4.06 10.72 9.99
C LYS A 118 4.14 12.23 10.15
N ASP A 119 5.36 12.77 10.16
CA ASP A 119 5.59 14.22 10.27
C ASP A 119 5.61 14.93 8.90
N ALA A 120 5.30 14.21 7.81
CA ALA A 120 5.32 14.69 6.43
C ALA A 120 6.68 15.27 5.98
N GLU A 121 7.77 14.83 6.60
CA GLU A 121 9.16 15.22 6.29
C GLU A 121 9.80 14.31 5.23
N LEU A 122 9.15 13.19 4.89
CA LEU A 122 9.62 12.31 3.83
C LEU A 122 9.44 12.97 2.45
N GLY A 123 10.53 13.27 1.76
CA GLY A 123 10.47 13.78 0.39
C GLY A 123 9.80 12.77 -0.56
N PRO A 124 9.00 13.20 -1.56
CA PRO A 124 8.44 12.25 -2.52
C PRO A 124 9.53 11.63 -3.41
N TYR A 125 9.25 10.44 -3.94
CA TYR A 125 10.00 9.81 -5.00
C TYR A 125 9.08 9.61 -6.21
N TRP A 126 9.50 10.19 -7.32
CA TRP A 126 8.97 9.92 -8.64
C TRP A 126 10.20 9.48 -9.42
N GLU A 127 10.20 8.26 -9.99
CA GLU A 127 11.23 7.94 -10.97
C GLU A 127 11.23 9.06 -12.01
N GLU A 128 12.40 9.61 -12.33
CA GLU A 128 12.55 10.48 -13.49
C GLU A 128 12.18 9.67 -14.74
N SER A 129 10.88 9.64 -15.07
CA SER A 129 10.42 8.94 -16.25
C SER A 129 10.81 9.79 -17.46
N ILE A 130 11.64 9.19 -18.31
CA ILE A 130 11.78 9.60 -19.70
C ILE A 130 10.36 9.51 -20.30
N GLN A 131 9.70 10.66 -20.36
CA GLN A 131 8.40 10.90 -21.01
C GLN A 131 7.17 10.32 -20.29
N LYS A 132 6.42 11.25 -19.69
CA LYS A 132 5.02 11.15 -19.22
C LYS A 132 4.84 10.63 -17.78
N GLU A 133 4.95 11.51 -16.79
CA GLU A 133 3.97 11.46 -15.70
C GLU A 133 3.74 12.83 -15.06
N GLY A 134 2.45 13.18 -15.04
CA GLY A 134 1.80 14.40 -14.56
C GLY A 134 0.28 14.26 -14.77
N GLN A 135 -0.20 13.04 -15.04
CA GLN A 135 -1.62 12.75 -15.08
C GLN A 135 -2.02 12.36 -13.66
N GLU A 136 -3.00 13.08 -13.10
CA GLU A 136 -3.79 12.61 -11.97
C GLU A 136 -4.21 11.17 -12.24
N ILE A 137 -3.70 10.25 -11.44
CA ILE A 137 -4.21 8.88 -11.41
C ILE A 137 -5.58 8.98 -10.73
N GLU A 138 -6.63 8.47 -11.39
CA GLU A 138 -7.98 8.39 -10.83
C GLU A 138 -7.90 7.77 -9.43
N THR A 139 -8.27 8.55 -8.41
CA THR A 139 -8.42 8.03 -7.07
C THR A 139 -9.63 7.10 -7.06
N VAL A 140 -9.39 5.80 -7.17
CA VAL A 140 -10.47 4.82 -7.02
C VAL A 140 -10.78 4.71 -5.53
N GLN A 141 -11.89 5.32 -5.09
CA GLN A 141 -12.42 5.08 -3.76
C GLN A 141 -13.02 3.68 -3.73
N ILE A 142 -12.30 2.73 -3.13
CA ILE A 142 -12.82 1.39 -2.89
C ILE A 142 -13.38 1.35 -1.47
N ASN A 143 -14.63 0.93 -1.34
CA ASN A 143 -15.27 0.77 -0.04
C ASN A 143 -15.04 -0.68 0.43
N ALA A 144 -14.50 -0.91 1.63
CA ALA A 144 -14.16 -2.27 2.09
C ALA A 144 -15.36 -3.24 2.09
N ARG A 145 -16.59 -2.72 2.25
CA ARG A 145 -17.83 -3.51 2.13
C ARG A 145 -18.08 -4.06 0.73
N GLU A 146 -17.61 -3.40 -0.32
CA GLU A 146 -17.75 -3.89 -1.69
C GLU A 146 -16.80 -5.06 -1.98
N ILE A 147 -15.65 -5.10 -1.30
CA ILE A 147 -14.69 -6.22 -1.40
C ILE A 147 -15.31 -7.49 -0.83
N GLU A 148 -15.90 -7.42 0.38
CA GLU A 148 -16.60 -8.57 0.99
C GLU A 148 -17.74 -9.09 0.10
N LEU A 149 -18.52 -8.19 -0.50
CA LEU A 149 -19.59 -8.56 -1.44
C LEU A 149 -19.07 -9.20 -2.73
N THR A 150 -17.87 -8.83 -3.18
CA THR A 150 -17.26 -9.38 -4.39
C THR A 150 -16.71 -10.77 -4.14
N GLU A 151 -16.14 -11.03 -2.97
CA GLU A 151 -15.70 -12.36 -2.53
C GLU A 151 -16.87 -13.33 -2.37
N VAL A 152 -17.95 -12.92 -1.69
CA VAL A 152 -19.17 -13.75 -1.56
C VAL A 152 -19.77 -14.09 -2.93
N LYS A 153 -19.74 -13.14 -3.88
CA LYS A 153 -20.21 -13.38 -5.26
C LYS A 153 -19.28 -14.29 -6.06
N LYS A 154 -17.96 -14.25 -5.82
CA LYS A 154 -16.99 -15.18 -6.42
C LYS A 154 -17.19 -16.60 -5.88
N GLU A 155 -17.38 -16.76 -4.57
CA GLU A 155 -17.62 -18.07 -3.94
C GLU A 155 -18.93 -18.69 -4.41
N LEU A 156 -20.01 -17.90 -4.50
CA LEU A 156 -21.32 -18.37 -5.00
C LEU A 156 -21.33 -18.74 -6.49
N LYS A 157 -20.36 -18.26 -7.29
CA LYS A 157 -20.23 -18.64 -8.71
C LYS A 157 -19.46 -19.94 -8.93
N ASN A 158 -18.74 -20.41 -7.91
CA ASN A 158 -17.92 -21.63 -7.96
C ASN A 158 -18.60 -22.83 -7.25
N LEU A 159 -19.86 -22.64 -6.81
CA LEU A 159 -20.78 -23.68 -6.32
C LEU A 159 -21.84 -23.98 -7.39
#